data_AF-A0A066VDQ7-F1
#
_entry.id   AF-A0A066VDQ7-F1
#
_cell.length_a   1.000
_cell.length_b   1.000
_cell.length_c   1.000
_cell.angle_alpha   90.00
_cell.angle_beta   90.00
_cell.angle_gamma   90.00
#
_symmetry.space_group_name_H-M   'P 1'
#
loop_
_entity.id
_entity.type
_entity.pdbx_description
1 polymer ?
#
loop_
_entity_poly.entity_id
_entity_poly.type
_entity_poly.pdbx_seq_one_letter_code
_entity_poly.pdbx_strand_id
1 'polypeptide(L)'
;MASHNQDKAPSVEEETFVERSAFSTGMSAAGLSAGAGLIISAVQNSLGKHNAGAMGIFTRYGSTIATFTAMGGAFAFTDAAVANVRQKNDPYNGAAGGCAAGLVAGAQARSLPMMFGACAGMAALVGTFDAAGRSMVGLPSVSSYASGKASEGEHGQVPGGLSWREEKEKRRQAFFKKRPDAETEE
;
A
#
# COMPACT_ATOMS: atom_id res chain seq x y z
N MET A 1 -11.30 -34.89 44.57
CA MET A 1 -9.95 -35.51 44.50
C MET A 1 -9.20 -34.82 43.37
N ALA A 2 -8.10 -34.16 43.72
CA ALA A 2 -7.26 -33.36 42.86
C ALA A 2 -6.32 -34.24 42.01
N SER A 3 -6.01 -33.80 40.78
CA SER A 3 -4.62 -33.51 40.34
C SER A 3 -4.49 -33.32 38.83
N HIS A 4 -3.93 -32.16 38.47
CA HIS A 4 -2.92 -31.90 37.44
C HIS A 4 -3.10 -32.46 36.02
N ASN A 5 -3.04 -31.56 35.02
CA ASN A 5 -1.81 -31.25 34.27
C ASN A 5 -2.13 -30.88 32.79
N GLN A 6 -2.13 -29.59 32.47
CA GLN A 6 -1.16 -28.96 31.55
C GLN A 6 -1.71 -27.62 31.07
N ASP A 7 -1.14 -26.56 31.63
CA ASP A 7 -0.97 -25.28 30.97
C ASP A 7 -0.31 -25.52 29.61
N LYS A 8 -1.10 -25.55 28.54
CA LYS A 8 -0.57 -25.50 27.18
C LYS A 8 -0.17 -24.04 26.95
N ALA A 9 1.11 -23.76 27.15
CA ALA A 9 1.78 -22.55 26.67
C ALA A 9 1.29 -22.21 25.26
N PRO A 10 1.10 -20.92 24.90
CA PRO A 10 0.78 -20.55 23.54
C PRO A 10 1.87 -21.13 22.65
N SER A 11 1.48 -22.05 21.78
CA SER A 11 2.33 -22.58 20.74
C SER A 11 2.95 -21.39 20.03
N VAL A 12 4.27 -21.30 20.07
CA VAL A 12 5.05 -20.44 19.18
C VAL A 12 4.60 -20.83 17.78
N GLU A 13 3.69 -20.05 17.20
CA GLU A 13 3.39 -20.15 15.78
C GLU A 13 4.72 -19.88 15.09
N GLU A 14 5.26 -20.91 14.45
CA GLU A 14 6.19 -20.70 13.36
C GLU A 14 5.43 -19.81 12.37
N GLU A 15 5.67 -18.49 12.37
CA GLU A 15 5.20 -17.63 11.31
C GLU A 15 5.81 -18.17 10.02
N THR A 16 5.04 -18.99 9.30
CA THR A 16 5.44 -19.54 8.02
C THR A 16 5.67 -18.37 7.09
N PHE A 17 6.95 -18.07 6.84
CA PHE A 17 7.35 -16.98 5.98
C PHE A 17 6.88 -17.29 4.55
N VAL A 18 5.96 -16.48 4.04
CA VAL A 18 5.56 -16.54 2.64
C VAL A 18 6.47 -15.60 1.85
N GLU A 19 7.15 -16.15 0.86
CA GLU A 19 8.00 -15.37 -0.03
C GLU A 19 7.21 -14.26 -0.72
N ARG A 20 7.81 -13.08 -0.79
CA ARG A 20 7.21 -11.89 -1.39
C ARG A 20 7.86 -11.64 -2.73
N SER A 21 7.09 -11.34 -3.76
CA SER A 21 7.67 -10.83 -5.01
C SER A 21 8.01 -9.35 -4.84
N ALA A 22 9.29 -9.04 -4.54
CA ALA A 22 9.75 -7.67 -4.29
C ALA A 22 9.40 -6.70 -5.43
N PHE A 23 9.41 -7.19 -6.67
CA PHE A 23 9.05 -6.40 -7.84
C PHE A 23 7.56 -6.03 -7.89
N SER A 24 6.65 -7.00 -7.66
CA SER A 24 5.21 -6.73 -7.73
C SER A 24 4.76 -5.85 -6.58
N THR A 25 5.25 -6.13 -5.37
CA THR A 25 4.97 -5.32 -4.17
C THR A 25 5.54 -3.91 -4.33
N GLY A 26 6.77 -3.79 -4.86
CA GLY A 26 7.39 -2.52 -5.17
C GLY A 26 6.60 -1.69 -6.18
N MET A 27 6.14 -2.30 -7.28
CA MET A 27 5.33 -1.60 -8.29
C MET A 27 3.96 -1.17 -7.76
N SER A 28 3.28 -2.03 -7.00
CA SER A 28 1.98 -1.70 -6.40
C SER A 28 2.12 -0.53 -5.41
N ALA A 29 3.14 -0.56 -4.55
CA ALA A 29 3.42 0.52 -3.62
C ALA A 29 3.82 1.81 -4.35
N ALA A 30 4.62 1.71 -5.41
CA ALA A 30 4.98 2.84 -6.26
C ALA A 30 3.75 3.46 -6.94
N GLY A 31 2.80 2.65 -7.41
CA GLY A 31 1.55 3.13 -8.00
C GLY A 31 0.68 3.89 -7.00
N LEU A 32 0.53 3.34 -5.78
CA LEU A 32 -0.20 4.01 -4.69
C LEU A 32 0.46 5.34 -4.30
N SER A 33 1.79 5.35 -4.16
CA SER A 33 2.51 6.57 -3.81
C SER A 33 2.54 7.58 -4.96
N ALA A 34 2.53 7.14 -6.22
CA ALA A 34 2.34 8.01 -7.38
C ALA A 34 0.97 8.70 -7.32
N GLY A 35 -0.09 7.98 -6.95
CA GLY A 35 -1.43 8.55 -6.74
C GLY A 35 -1.43 9.65 -5.67
N ALA A 36 -0.80 9.39 -4.51
CA ALA A 36 -0.64 10.42 -3.48
C ALA A 36 0.18 11.61 -3.98
N GLY A 37 1.27 11.35 -4.71
CA GLY A 37 2.12 12.37 -5.33
C GLY A 37 1.36 13.23 -6.35
N LEU A 38 0.46 12.64 -7.12
CA LEU A 38 -0.42 13.35 -8.07
C LEU A 38 -1.38 14.29 -7.35
N ILE A 39 -2.01 13.84 -6.26
CA ILE A 39 -2.91 14.69 -5.46
C ILE A 39 -2.14 15.87 -4.88
N ILE A 40 -0.96 15.61 -4.29
CA ILE A 40 -0.10 16.65 -3.74
C ILE A 40 0.34 17.63 -4.83
N SER A 41 0.68 17.13 -6.01
CA SER A 41 1.08 17.95 -7.16
C SER A 41 -0.07 18.79 -7.71
N ALA A 42 -1.30 18.27 -7.71
CA ALA A 42 -2.49 19.03 -8.06
C ALA A 42 -2.78 20.16 -7.07
N VAL A 43 -2.63 19.90 -5.76
CA VAL A 43 -2.76 20.93 -4.71
C VAL A 43 -1.69 22.01 -4.89
N GLN A 44 -0.43 21.63 -5.10
CA GLN A 44 0.64 22.60 -5.30
C GLN A 44 0.47 23.40 -6.60
N ASN A 45 -0.06 22.79 -7.67
CA ASN A 45 -0.41 23.48 -8.91
C ASN A 45 -1.56 24.47 -8.71
N SER A 46 -2.57 24.13 -7.89
CA SER A 46 -3.71 25.01 -7.59
C SER A 46 -3.36 26.17 -6.66
N LEU A 47 -2.42 25.99 -5.72
CA LEU A 47 -1.96 27.03 -4.81
C LEU A 47 -0.83 27.89 -5.41
N GLY A 48 -0.33 27.51 -6.57
CA GLY A 48 0.69 28.22 -7.30
C GLY A 48 0.21 29.57 -7.84
N LYS A 49 1.03 30.62 -7.75
CA LYS A 49 0.73 31.96 -8.28
C LYS A 49 0.82 32.04 -9.82
N HIS A 50 0.77 30.91 -10.53
CA HIS A 50 1.17 30.78 -11.93
C HIS A 50 0.11 30.06 -12.75
N ASN A 51 -0.33 30.67 -13.87
CA ASN A 51 -1.33 30.15 -14.79
C ASN A 51 -0.79 29.03 -15.70
N ALA A 52 -0.29 27.94 -15.12
CA ALA A 52 0.29 26.82 -15.87
C ALA A 52 -0.76 25.81 -16.41
N GLY A 53 -2.05 26.05 -16.12
CA GLY A 53 -3.13 25.13 -16.50
C GLY A 53 -2.94 23.71 -15.95
N ALA A 54 -3.60 22.73 -16.57
CA ALA A 54 -3.51 21.31 -16.18
C ALA A 54 -2.11 20.69 -16.45
N MET A 55 -1.38 21.20 -17.45
CA MET A 55 -0.03 20.73 -17.80
C MET A 55 1.03 21.06 -16.74
N GLY A 56 0.76 22.02 -15.84
CA GLY A 56 1.67 22.35 -14.74
C GLY A 56 1.90 21.20 -13.75
N ILE A 57 0.93 20.29 -13.61
CA ILE A 57 1.01 19.12 -12.74
C ILE A 57 2.15 18.19 -13.18
N PHE A 58 2.28 17.94 -14.48
CA PHE A 58 3.28 17.02 -15.01
C PHE A 58 4.62 17.68 -15.31
N THR A 59 4.61 18.92 -15.81
CA THR A 59 5.84 19.61 -16.24
C THR A 59 6.62 20.23 -15.09
N ARG A 60 5.93 20.75 -14.05
CA ARG A 60 6.57 21.42 -12.92
C ARG A 60 6.58 20.59 -11.65
N TYR A 61 5.46 19.97 -11.33
CA TYR A 61 5.31 19.08 -10.16
C TYR A 61 5.56 17.61 -10.49
N GLY A 62 5.98 17.31 -11.72
CA GLY A 62 6.41 15.98 -12.16
C GLY A 62 7.48 15.37 -11.26
N SER A 63 8.41 16.19 -10.76
CA SER A 63 9.45 15.71 -9.84
C SER A 63 8.88 15.25 -8.49
N THR A 64 7.82 15.89 -8.00
CA THR A 64 7.13 15.48 -6.77
C THR A 64 6.50 14.11 -6.96
N ILE A 65 5.75 13.91 -8.05
CA ILE A 65 5.16 12.61 -8.39
C ILE A 65 6.25 11.53 -8.47
N ALA A 66 7.33 11.80 -9.19
CA ALA A 66 8.46 10.89 -9.33
C ALA A 66 9.10 10.55 -7.97
N THR A 67 9.27 11.56 -7.10
CA THR A 67 9.87 11.35 -5.76
C THR A 67 8.98 10.47 -4.90
N PHE A 68 7.68 10.72 -4.84
CA PHE A 68 6.74 9.88 -4.09
C PHE A 68 6.68 8.45 -4.65
N THR A 69 6.64 8.31 -5.97
CA THR A 69 6.68 7.01 -6.67
C THR A 69 7.95 6.24 -6.28
N ALA A 70 9.11 6.87 -6.39
CA ALA A 70 10.40 6.26 -6.09
C ALA A 70 10.54 5.92 -4.61
N MET A 71 10.09 6.79 -3.70
CA MET A 71 10.11 6.51 -2.25
C MET A 71 9.25 5.29 -1.90
N GLY A 72 8.01 5.25 -2.37
CA GLY A 72 7.09 4.14 -2.09
C GLY A 72 7.56 2.81 -2.70
N GLY A 73 8.06 2.86 -3.93
CA GLY A 73 8.62 1.69 -4.60
C GLY A 73 9.90 1.17 -3.92
N ALA A 74 10.85 2.07 -3.61
CA ALA A 74 12.10 1.71 -2.95
C ALA A 74 11.87 1.14 -1.54
N PHE A 75 10.91 1.70 -0.80
CA PHE A 75 10.49 1.19 0.50
C PHE A 75 10.05 -0.28 0.40
N ALA A 76 9.00 -0.53 -0.38
CA ALA A 76 8.35 -1.83 -0.44
C ALA A 76 9.22 -2.89 -1.14
N PHE A 77 10.00 -2.49 -2.15
CA PHE A 77 10.99 -3.37 -2.77
C PHE A 77 12.05 -3.81 -1.75
N THR A 78 12.61 -2.87 -0.99
CA THR A 78 13.67 -3.17 -0.02
C THR A 78 13.13 -3.99 1.15
N ASP A 79 11.95 -3.65 1.67
CA ASP A 79 11.28 -4.45 2.72
C ASP A 79 11.09 -5.90 2.26
N ALA A 80 10.54 -6.12 1.07
CA ALA A 80 10.32 -7.45 0.52
C ALA A 80 11.65 -8.19 0.24
N ALA A 81 12.66 -7.50 -0.29
CA ALA A 81 13.97 -8.09 -0.54
C ALA A 81 14.66 -8.54 0.75
N VAL A 82 14.65 -7.69 1.78
CA VAL A 82 15.26 -8.02 3.09
C VAL A 82 14.48 -9.13 3.78
N ALA A 83 13.15 -9.10 3.70
CA ALA A 83 12.29 -10.15 4.24
C ALA A 83 12.60 -11.51 3.57
N ASN A 84 12.76 -11.54 2.24
CA ASN A 84 13.09 -12.76 1.50
C ASN A 84 14.47 -13.32 1.88
N VAL A 85 15.48 -12.46 2.01
CA VAL A 85 16.83 -12.89 2.39
C VAL A 85 16.90 -13.42 3.82
N ARG A 86 16.14 -12.81 4.75
CA ARG A 86 16.15 -13.20 6.16
C ARG A 86 15.12 -14.27 6.51
N GLN A 87 14.20 -14.58 5.57
CA GLN A 87 13.04 -15.46 5.76
C GLN A 87 12.26 -15.16 7.05
N LYS A 88 12.20 -13.88 7.44
CA LYS A 88 11.62 -13.41 8.70
C LYS A 88 10.96 -12.07 8.49
N ASN A 89 9.83 -11.85 9.16
CA ASN A 89 9.10 -10.58 9.16
C ASN A 89 9.43 -9.77 10.42
N ASP A 90 10.63 -9.17 10.45
CA ASP A 90 11.11 -8.41 11.60
C ASP A 90 10.98 -6.88 11.35
N PRO A 91 10.94 -6.04 12.41
CA PRO A 91 10.97 -4.58 12.28
C PRO A 91 12.22 -4.04 11.57
N TYR A 92 13.29 -4.85 11.49
CA TYR A 92 14.49 -4.51 10.72
C TYR A 92 14.25 -4.41 9.22
N ASN A 93 13.26 -5.13 8.67
CA ASN A 93 12.94 -5.09 7.25
C ASN A 93 12.29 -3.73 6.90
N GLY A 94 11.33 -3.30 7.72
CA GLY A 94 10.71 -1.98 7.59
C GLY A 94 11.69 -0.85 7.83
N ALA A 95 12.62 -0.99 8.79
CA ALA A 95 13.68 -0.01 9.01
C ALA A 95 14.62 0.11 7.78
N ALA A 96 15.00 -1.02 7.17
CA ALA A 96 15.81 -1.03 5.95
C ALA A 96 15.06 -0.39 4.76
N GLY A 97 13.78 -0.71 4.58
CA GLY A 97 12.91 -0.05 3.61
C GLY A 97 12.77 1.45 3.86
N GLY A 98 12.62 1.85 5.12
CA GLY A 98 12.55 3.24 5.56
C GLY A 98 13.82 4.02 5.25
N CYS A 99 15.00 3.42 5.50
CA CYS A 99 16.26 4.02 5.10
C CYS A 99 16.35 4.18 3.58
N ALA A 100 16.00 3.16 2.80
CA ALA A 100 16.04 3.22 1.34
C ALA A 100 15.12 4.33 0.79
N ALA A 101 13.91 4.45 1.32
CA ALA A 101 13.00 5.55 0.98
C ALA A 101 13.56 6.92 1.42
N GLY A 102 14.19 6.99 2.59
CA GLY A 102 14.86 8.19 3.08
C GLY A 102 16.03 8.64 2.20
N LEU A 103 16.82 7.69 1.67
CA LEU A 103 17.89 7.99 0.71
C LEU A 103 17.32 8.57 -0.58
N VAL A 104 16.20 8.06 -1.08
CA VAL A 104 15.52 8.62 -2.27
C VAL A 104 15.05 10.06 -1.99
N ALA A 105 14.46 10.30 -0.81
CA ALA A 105 14.05 11.66 -0.41
C ALA A 105 15.25 12.62 -0.33
N GLY A 106 16.36 12.19 0.26
CA GLY A 106 17.58 12.99 0.35
C GLY A 106 18.31 13.18 -0.98
N ALA A 107 18.23 12.20 -1.88
CA ALA A 107 18.77 12.29 -3.23
C ALA A 107 18.06 13.38 -4.04
N GLN A 108 16.75 13.53 -3.85
CA GLN A 108 15.98 14.62 -4.45
C GLN A 108 16.44 16.00 -3.96
N ALA A 109 16.85 16.11 -2.69
CA ALA A 109 17.46 17.32 -2.14
C ALA A 109 18.92 17.55 -2.58
N ARG A 110 19.51 16.60 -3.33
CA ARG A 110 20.89 16.65 -3.87
C ARG A 110 21.94 16.95 -2.80
N SER A 111 21.75 16.38 -1.60
CA SER A 111 22.56 16.70 -0.44
C SER A 111 22.89 15.43 0.35
N LEU A 112 24.18 15.11 0.44
CA LEU A 112 24.69 13.98 1.22
C LEU A 112 24.26 14.00 2.69
N PRO A 113 24.36 15.13 3.44
CA PRO A 113 23.89 15.14 4.82
C PRO A 113 22.37 14.93 4.93
N MET A 114 21.59 15.41 3.95
CA MET A 114 20.15 15.11 3.91
C MET A 114 19.87 13.64 3.61
N MET A 115 20.69 12.97 2.79
CA MET A 115 20.55 11.53 2.54
C MET A 115 20.75 10.72 3.82
N PHE A 116 21.84 10.95 4.55
CA PHE A 116 22.08 10.24 5.82
C PHE A 116 21.05 10.61 6.89
N GLY A 117 20.69 11.89 7.01
CA GLY A 117 19.67 12.35 7.96
C GLY A 117 18.29 11.78 7.66
N ALA A 118 17.87 11.76 6.40
CA ALA A 118 16.59 11.20 5.99
C ALA A 118 16.55 9.68 6.08
N CYS A 119 17.63 8.97 5.75
CA CYS A 119 17.74 7.53 5.99
C CYS A 119 17.60 7.22 7.49
N ALA A 120 18.40 7.86 8.35
CA ALA A 120 18.35 7.59 9.79
C ALA A 120 16.99 7.97 10.40
N GLY A 121 16.44 9.12 10.01
CA GLY A 121 15.14 9.59 10.47
C GLY A 121 14.00 8.65 10.06
N MET A 122 13.92 8.28 8.78
CA MET A 122 12.88 7.35 8.31
C MET A 122 13.08 5.93 8.83
N ALA A 123 14.31 5.45 8.95
CA ALA A 123 14.59 4.15 9.55
C ALA A 123 14.16 4.10 11.02
N ALA A 124 14.41 5.17 11.78
CA ALA A 124 13.96 5.26 13.17
C ALA A 124 12.43 5.31 13.25
N LEU A 125 11.77 6.13 12.43
CA LEU A 125 10.31 6.24 12.41
C LEU A 125 9.63 4.92 12.03
N VAL A 126 10.05 4.28 10.93
CA VAL A 126 9.45 3.01 10.50
C VAL A 126 9.85 1.88 11.44
N GLY A 127 11.12 1.82 11.87
CA GLY A 127 11.60 0.78 12.79
C GLY A 127 10.86 0.81 14.13
N THR A 128 10.59 2.00 14.68
CA THR A 128 9.80 2.16 15.91
C THR A 128 8.32 1.84 15.68
N PHE A 129 7.74 2.24 14.56
CA PHE A 129 6.36 1.88 14.21
C PHE A 129 6.17 0.38 14.04
N ASP A 130 7.11 -0.30 13.38
CA ASP A 130 7.06 -1.74 13.20
C ASP A 130 7.29 -2.48 14.52
N ALA A 131 8.20 -1.99 15.36
CA ALA A 131 8.41 -2.52 16.70
C ALA A 131 7.20 -2.32 17.62
N ALA A 132 6.42 -1.25 17.43
CA ALA A 132 5.19 -0.97 18.15
C ALA A 132 4.00 -1.83 17.69
N GLY A 133 4.19 -2.80 16.78
CA GLY A 133 3.16 -3.74 16.36
C GLY A 133 2.42 -3.33 15.08
N ARG A 134 2.96 -2.37 14.31
CA ARG A 134 2.51 -2.05 12.94
C ARG A 134 1.05 -1.61 12.82
N SER A 135 0.38 -1.30 13.93
CA SER A 135 -1.05 -0.96 13.97
C SER A 135 -1.30 0.23 14.88
N MET A 136 -2.21 1.11 14.45
CA MET A 136 -2.68 2.25 15.26
C MET A 136 -4.06 2.00 15.88
N VAL A 137 -4.68 0.84 15.59
CA VAL A 137 -6.09 0.54 15.93
C VAL A 137 -6.22 -0.45 17.09
N GLY A 138 -5.10 -1.01 17.61
CA GLY A 138 -5.09 -1.82 18.84
C GLY A 138 -5.75 -3.20 18.73
N LEU A 139 -6.10 -3.67 17.54
CA LEU A 139 -6.65 -5.01 17.32
C LEU A 139 -5.51 -6.04 17.20
N PRO A 140 -5.64 -7.26 17.78
CA PRO A 140 -4.67 -8.33 17.58
C PRO A 140 -4.57 -8.66 16.09
N SER A 141 -3.35 -8.60 15.58
CA SER A 141 -3.08 -8.63 14.14
C SER A 141 -3.48 -9.96 13.52
N VAL A 142 -4.51 -9.97 12.66
CA VAL A 142 -4.45 -10.86 11.51
C VAL A 142 -3.45 -10.22 10.56
N SER A 143 -2.24 -10.76 10.62
CA SER A 143 -1.08 -10.41 9.81
C SER A 143 -1.48 -10.24 8.34
N SER A 144 -1.59 -8.98 7.90
CA SER A 144 -1.68 -8.61 6.49
C SER A 144 -1.41 -7.12 6.28
N TYR A 145 -0.14 -6.76 6.22
CA TYR A 145 0.36 -5.67 5.37
C TYR A 145 -0.49 -4.39 5.26
N ALA A 146 -0.34 -3.44 6.20
CA ALA A 146 -0.60 -2.02 5.93
C ALA A 146 0.38 -1.40 4.90
N SER A 147 1.27 -2.19 4.30
CA SER A 147 2.14 -1.83 3.17
C SER A 147 1.92 -2.71 1.92
N GLY A 148 0.80 -3.45 1.86
CA GLY A 148 0.53 -4.41 0.78
C GLY A 148 -0.95 -4.70 0.51
N LYS A 149 -1.88 -4.31 1.40
CA LYS A 149 -3.33 -4.43 1.18
C LYS A 149 -4.06 -3.08 1.04
N ALA A 150 -3.44 -2.08 0.41
CA ALA A 150 -4.16 -0.93 -0.16
C ALA A 150 -4.26 -1.00 -1.69
N SER A 151 -3.83 -2.11 -2.29
CA SER A 151 -4.10 -2.43 -3.69
C SER A 151 -4.42 -3.91 -3.85
N GLU A 152 -5.35 -4.43 -3.04
CA GLU A 152 -6.23 -5.46 -3.56
C GLU A 152 -7.30 -4.77 -4.38
N GLY A 153 -6.94 -4.52 -5.65
CA GLY A 153 -7.77 -5.03 -6.72
C GLY A 153 -7.68 -6.55 -6.82
N GLU A 154 -7.70 -7.29 -5.69
CA GLU A 154 -8.26 -8.63 -5.71
C GLU A 154 -9.76 -8.42 -5.82
N HIS A 155 -10.21 -8.58 -7.05
CA HIS A 155 -11.35 -9.45 -7.26
C HIS A 155 -11.09 -10.79 -6.58
N GLY A 156 -11.30 -10.82 -5.26
CA GLY A 156 -11.35 -12.03 -4.47
C GLY A 156 -12.41 -12.90 -5.10
N GLN A 157 -11.96 -14.01 -5.68
CA GLN A 157 -12.80 -15.15 -6.00
C GLN A 157 -13.39 -15.61 -4.66
N VAL A 158 -14.57 -15.08 -4.33
CA VAL A 158 -15.42 -15.64 -3.29
C VAL A 158 -15.73 -17.08 -3.74
N PRO A 159 -15.35 -18.13 -2.99
CA PRO A 159 -15.69 -19.48 -3.37
C PRO A 159 -17.20 -19.64 -3.16
N GLY A 160 -17.96 -19.52 -4.25
CA GLY A 160 -19.42 -19.66 -4.28
C GLY A 160 -20.24 -18.39 -4.54
N GLY A 161 -19.63 -17.24 -4.85
CA GLY A 161 -20.35 -16.02 -5.23
C GLY A 161 -20.37 -15.80 -6.75
N LEU A 162 -21.53 -15.45 -7.31
CA LEU A 162 -21.62 -14.98 -8.70
C LEU A 162 -20.67 -13.79 -8.91
N SER A 163 -20.00 -13.77 -10.06
CA SER A 163 -19.09 -12.69 -10.42
C SER A 163 -19.85 -11.37 -10.56
N TRP A 164 -19.23 -10.25 -10.17
CA TRP A 164 -19.77 -8.88 -10.31
C TRP A 164 -20.19 -8.53 -11.75
N ARG A 165 -19.70 -9.28 -12.75
CA ARG A 165 -20.15 -9.18 -14.15
C ARG A 165 -21.57 -9.72 -14.32
N GLU A 166 -21.86 -10.90 -13.76
CA GLU A 166 -23.20 -11.50 -13.78
C GLU A 166 -24.21 -10.66 -12.99
N GLU A 167 -23.80 -10.05 -11.87
CA GLU A 167 -24.64 -9.12 -11.11
C GLU A 167 -24.99 -7.85 -11.91
N LYS A 168 -24.01 -7.28 -12.62
CA LYS A 168 -24.24 -6.14 -13.52
C LYS A 168 -25.16 -6.50 -14.69
N GLU A 169 -25.03 -7.71 -15.22
CA GLU A 169 -25.89 -8.20 -16.30
C GLU A 169 -27.32 -8.43 -15.83
N LYS A 170 -27.53 -9.04 -14.65
CA LYS A 170 -28.86 -9.17 -14.03
C LYS A 170 -29.50 -7.80 -13.77
N ARG A 171 -28.73 -6.83 -13.26
CA ARG A 171 -29.19 -5.45 -13.08
C ARG A 171 -29.58 -4.82 -14.41
N ARG A 172 -28.79 -4.97 -15.48
CA ARG A 172 -29.14 -4.49 -16.83
C ARG A 172 -30.42 -5.15 -17.34
N GLN A 173 -30.54 -6.47 -17.27
CA GLN A 173 -31.72 -7.18 -17.75
C GLN A 173 -32.99 -6.79 -16.97
N ALA A 174 -32.88 -6.60 -15.65
CA ALA A 174 -33.98 -6.09 -14.83
C ALA A 174 -34.36 -4.63 -15.18
N PHE A 175 -33.38 -3.79 -15.51
CA PHE A 175 -33.62 -2.43 -15.98
C PHE A 175 -34.25 -2.39 -17.39
N PHE A 176 -33.82 -3.26 -18.30
CA PHE A 176 -34.36 -3.35 -19.67
C PHE A 176 -35.76 -4.00 -19.72
N LYS A 177 -36.13 -4.84 -18.74
CA LYS A 177 -37.48 -5.40 -18.62
C LYS A 177 -38.54 -4.38 -18.14
N LYS A 178 -38.13 -3.16 -17.78
CA LYS A 178 -39.01 -2.07 -17.32
C LYS A 178 -39.37 -1.04 -18.40
N ARG A 179 -39.41 -1.45 -19.67
CA ARG A 179 -40.15 -0.71 -20.69
C ARG A 179 -41.15 -1.63 -21.35
N PRO A 180 -42.44 -1.52 -21.00
CA PRO A 180 -43.49 -1.74 -21.98
C PRO A 180 -43.63 -0.43 -22.77
N ASP A 181 -42.97 -0.33 -23.91
CA ASP A 181 -43.56 0.28 -25.10
C ASP A 181 -44.86 -0.50 -25.38
N ALA A 182 -46.02 0.09 -25.18
CA ALA A 182 -46.68 1.13 -25.97
C ALA A 182 -47.91 0.47 -26.62
N GLU A 183 -49.06 1.11 -26.45
CA GLU A 183 -50.29 0.96 -27.24
C GLU A 183 -51.11 -0.33 -27.08
N THR A 184 -52.35 -0.20 -26.61
CA THR A 184 -53.60 -0.33 -27.41
C THR A 184 -54.84 -0.36 -26.50
N GLU A 185 -55.81 0.53 -26.80
CA GLU A 185 -57.28 0.36 -26.71
C GLU A 185 -57.88 0.17 -25.30
N GLU A 186 -58.91 0.89 -24.81
CA GLU A 186 -60.08 1.55 -25.40
C GLU A 186 -60.49 2.81 -24.59
#